data_AF-A0A847ZWY7-F1
#
_entry.id   AF-A0A847ZWY7-F1
#
_cell.length_a   1.000
_cell.length_b   1.000
_cell.length_c   1.000
_cell.angle_alpha   90.00
_cell.angle_beta   90.00
_cell.angle_gamma   90.00
#
_symmetry.space_group_name_H-M   'P 1'
#
loop_
_entity.id
_entity.type
_entity.pdbx_description
1 polymer ?
#
loop_
_entity_poly.entity_id
_entity_poly.type
_entity_poly.pdbx_seq_one_letter_code
_entity_poly.pdbx_strand_id
1 'polypeptide(L)'
;MRKRLSVIGVFVLFVLAVAPVLSPAIFARPAYAAAISNIVINGNQRVENETILSYMQLGVGDQFDSEQIDESIKVLFQTGLFRDVSIDRQGSALVVTVSENPLISVVNFEGNSEIDDETLSKEVEVRERMIFTKARVASDNRRILALYQKQGFYNVTVAPKMIRLPENRINLVFEVNEGGKTHVKQINFEGNKSFSDGDLRDVIVTKQKSWWMFFLRNTTHDEDRLQYDKELLRRFYLKNGFADVQIVDAQADYSGTEEGGFVINFTVEEGPRYTVADVAVNIGEANLEADPLKKVVKTGVGDTYDASKVDKSVERLTLEASNQGFVFAKVEPKVDRDTERGTLNITYDITEGPRTYVERIDIVGNDRTHDKVIRRELQLFEGDAYNRTLVERARRRLTALDYFTSVEFKEEEGSAPDRITLVVEVVEKSTGQLNFSIGYSSIETVVGSIGLQERNLFGRGQQVKLNTSLSFKKQSIDFSFTEPYFMGMPLAAGFDLFGNRADNTSTSSYTSEQIGGALRVGFRLDEYSSINLRYLAAYRDVKGIDVATSSPAVIAQEGDSFKSAVSVVYTYDDLDNPMKPTSGLRAQLDTELAGLGGDAQFASVEAHAWYFIPFLDEKVVLKL
;
A
#
# COMPACT_ATOMS: atom_id res chain seq x y z
N MET A 1 28.87 -68.01 53.00
CA MET A 1 27.46 -68.18 53.42
C MET A 1 26.61 -68.19 52.16
N ARG A 2 25.81 -69.27 51.96
CA ARG A 2 24.77 -69.48 50.92
C ARG A 2 25.24 -69.48 49.44
N LYS A 3 25.24 -70.62 48.72
CA LYS A 3 24.07 -71.36 48.17
C LYS A 3 23.37 -70.52 47.08
N ARG A 4 23.04 -70.98 45.88
CA ARG A 4 23.08 -72.29 45.19
C ARG A 4 22.25 -72.12 43.89
N LEU A 5 22.39 -73.09 42.97
CA LEU A 5 21.35 -73.54 42.01
C LEU A 5 21.07 -72.59 40.83
N SER A 6 20.78 -73.00 39.60
CA SER A 6 20.54 -74.31 38.99
C SER A 6 20.26 -74.05 37.48
N VAL A 7 20.83 -74.76 36.48
CA VAL A 7 20.58 -76.14 36.01
C VAL A 7 19.72 -76.17 34.73
N ILE A 8 20.33 -76.75 33.68
CA ILE A 8 19.78 -77.60 32.59
C ILE A 8 18.91 -76.88 31.55
N GLY A 9 19.06 -77.08 30.24
CA GLY A 9 19.68 -78.12 29.39
C GLY A 9 18.88 -78.12 28.08
N VAL A 10 19.45 -78.44 26.91
CA VAL A 10 19.40 -79.76 26.24
C VAL A 10 20.00 -79.50 24.83
N PHE A 11 21.16 -80.06 24.47
CA PHE A 11 21.37 -81.28 23.63
C PHE A 11 20.70 -81.18 22.24
N VAL A 12 21.39 -81.27 21.08
CA VAL A 12 22.04 -82.45 20.45
C VAL A 12 22.86 -81.91 19.23
N LEU A 13 24.18 -82.09 19.10
CA LEU A 13 24.97 -83.21 18.53
C LEU A 13 24.94 -83.35 16.97
N PHE A 14 26.04 -83.04 16.28
CA PHE A 14 26.90 -83.99 15.54
C PHE A 14 28.04 -83.25 14.78
N VAL A 15 29.30 -83.34 15.21
CA VAL A 15 30.40 -84.16 14.63
C VAL A 15 31.08 -83.54 13.40
N LEU A 16 32.34 -83.11 13.54
CA LEU A 16 33.51 -83.84 13.00
C LEU A 16 34.83 -83.24 13.51
N ALA A 17 35.77 -84.14 13.79
CA ALA A 17 37.09 -83.93 14.39
C ALA A 17 38.12 -83.34 13.41
N VAL A 18 39.16 -82.65 13.93
CA VAL A 18 40.61 -82.96 13.76
C VAL A 18 41.44 -82.07 14.74
N ALA A 19 42.54 -82.64 15.23
CA ALA A 19 43.40 -82.30 16.39
C ALA A 19 44.22 -80.97 16.32
N PRO A 20 44.83 -80.51 17.44
CA PRO A 20 45.29 -79.15 17.62
C PRO A 20 46.72 -78.93 17.07
N VAL A 21 46.88 -77.95 16.19
CA VAL A 21 48.17 -77.34 15.87
C VAL A 21 48.32 -76.10 16.74
N LEU A 22 49.42 -76.01 17.50
CA LEU A 22 49.81 -74.81 18.24
C LEU A 22 49.77 -73.59 17.30
N SER A 23 48.93 -72.60 17.60
CA SER A 23 48.96 -71.31 16.92
C SER A 23 50.17 -70.50 17.39
N PRO A 24 51.11 -70.12 16.52
CA PRO A 24 51.91 -68.94 16.78
C PRO A 24 50.97 -67.72 16.70
N ALA A 25 50.99 -66.89 17.74
CA ALA A 25 50.36 -65.59 17.69
C ALA A 25 50.93 -64.80 16.50
N ILE A 26 50.12 -64.61 15.47
CA ILE A 26 50.43 -63.68 14.39
C ILE A 26 50.28 -62.29 15.00
N PHE A 27 51.39 -61.68 15.38
CA PHE A 27 51.47 -60.23 15.49
C PHE A 27 51.13 -59.67 14.10
N ALA A 28 49.96 -59.04 13.98
CA ALA A 28 49.69 -58.14 12.86
C ALA A 28 50.77 -57.06 12.90
N ARG A 29 51.75 -57.14 11.99
CA ARG A 29 52.61 -56.00 11.69
C ARG A 29 51.69 -54.90 11.16
N PRO A 30 51.76 -53.65 11.65
CA PRO A 30 51.08 -52.57 10.96
C PRO A 30 51.63 -52.55 9.52
N ALA A 31 50.74 -52.68 8.55
CA ALA A 31 51.08 -52.33 7.19
C ALA A 31 51.47 -50.85 7.25
N TYR A 32 52.75 -50.54 7.01
CA TYR A 32 53.15 -49.15 6.81
C TYR A 32 52.42 -48.68 5.54
N ALA A 33 51.32 -47.96 5.73
CA ALA A 33 50.67 -47.22 4.66
C ALA A 33 51.74 -46.28 4.08
N ALA A 34 52.01 -46.42 2.77
CA ALA A 34 53.01 -45.60 2.10
C ALA A 34 52.70 -44.12 2.36
N ALA A 35 53.67 -43.33 2.83
CA ALA A 35 53.49 -41.89 2.97
C ALA A 35 53.46 -41.22 1.59
N ILE A 36 52.73 -40.11 1.48
CA ILE A 36 52.67 -39.30 0.25
C ILE A 36 54.04 -38.64 0.05
N SER A 37 54.73 -39.06 -1.02
CA SER A 37 56.09 -38.59 -1.32
C SER A 37 56.11 -37.28 -2.12
N ASN A 38 55.06 -36.99 -2.90
CA ASN A 38 54.92 -35.76 -3.68
C ASN A 38 53.46 -35.55 -4.11
N ILE A 39 53.06 -34.29 -4.32
CA ILE A 39 51.75 -33.92 -4.88
C ILE A 39 52.01 -33.13 -6.18
N VAL A 40 51.45 -33.61 -7.29
CA VAL A 40 51.56 -32.98 -8.62
C VAL A 40 50.21 -32.40 -8.99
N ILE A 41 50.17 -31.11 -9.29
CA ILE A 41 48.95 -30.40 -9.67
C ILE A 41 48.97 -30.14 -11.17
N ASN A 42 47.86 -30.48 -11.84
CA ASN A 42 47.67 -30.31 -13.28
C ASN A 42 46.37 -29.56 -13.57
N GLY A 43 46.38 -28.70 -14.59
CA GLY A 43 45.18 -28.08 -15.15
C GLY A 43 44.78 -26.72 -14.57
N ASN A 44 45.50 -26.24 -13.56
CA ASN A 44 45.42 -24.84 -13.11
C ASN A 44 46.13 -23.90 -14.10
N GLN A 45 45.60 -22.70 -14.22
CA GLN A 45 46.07 -21.64 -15.12
C GLN A 45 46.26 -20.33 -14.36
N ARG A 46 45.26 -19.94 -13.55
CA ARG A 46 45.28 -18.69 -12.76
C ARG A 46 45.50 -18.94 -11.28
N VAL A 47 45.06 -20.09 -10.77
CA VAL A 47 45.23 -20.43 -9.36
C VAL A 47 46.61 -21.05 -9.16
N GLU A 48 47.39 -20.50 -8.24
CA GLU A 48 48.72 -21.01 -7.92
C GLU A 48 48.65 -22.38 -7.23
N ASN A 49 49.70 -23.20 -7.41
CA ASN A 49 49.76 -24.55 -6.86
C ASN A 49 49.65 -24.55 -5.32
N GLU A 50 50.30 -23.58 -4.68
CA GLU A 50 50.33 -23.37 -3.24
C GLU A 50 48.93 -23.08 -2.69
N THR A 51 48.11 -22.35 -3.46
CA THR A 51 46.73 -22.06 -3.08
C THR A 51 45.89 -23.33 -3.06
N ILE A 52 46.05 -24.20 -4.06
CA ILE A 52 45.34 -25.50 -4.12
C ILE A 52 45.77 -26.39 -2.95
N LEU A 53 47.08 -26.46 -2.67
CA LEU A 53 47.61 -27.23 -1.55
C LEU A 53 47.08 -26.72 -0.19
N SER A 54 46.88 -25.41 -0.03
CA SER A 54 46.37 -24.83 1.22
C SER A 54 44.91 -25.21 1.53
N TYR A 55 44.13 -25.58 0.52
CA TYR A 55 42.74 -26.03 0.67
C TYR A 55 42.61 -27.55 0.82
N MET A 56 43.67 -28.31 0.57
CA MET A 56 43.68 -29.76 0.75
C MET A 56 43.87 -30.11 2.22
N GLN A 57 43.21 -31.18 2.66
CA GLN A 57 43.34 -31.75 4.01
C GLN A 57 44.51 -32.75 4.11
N LEU A 58 45.28 -32.90 3.03
CA LEU A 58 46.39 -33.84 2.89
C LEU A 58 47.60 -33.12 2.30
N GLY A 59 48.76 -33.28 2.95
CA GLY A 59 50.04 -32.73 2.53
C GLY A 59 51.09 -33.79 2.21
N VAL A 60 52.25 -33.32 1.76
CA VAL A 60 53.44 -34.17 1.57
C VAL A 60 53.91 -34.66 2.94
N GLY A 61 54.05 -35.97 3.09
CA GLY A 61 54.42 -36.63 4.35
C GLY A 61 53.25 -37.29 5.10
N ASP A 62 52.01 -36.96 4.75
CA ASP A 62 50.82 -37.59 5.35
C ASP A 62 50.60 -39.01 4.82
N GLN A 63 49.82 -39.81 5.55
CA GLN A 63 49.42 -41.15 5.09
C GLN A 63 48.28 -41.03 4.06
N PHE A 64 48.23 -41.96 3.09
CA PHE A 64 47.08 -42.02 2.20
C PHE A 64 45.81 -42.40 2.98
N ASP A 65 44.90 -41.45 3.13
CA ASP A 65 43.57 -41.64 3.70
C ASP A 65 42.50 -41.25 2.66
N SER A 66 41.63 -42.19 2.31
CA SER A 66 40.54 -41.97 1.37
C SER A 66 39.53 -40.93 1.87
N GLU A 67 39.29 -40.86 3.18
CA GLU A 67 38.33 -39.90 3.75
C GLU A 67 38.85 -38.47 3.60
N GLN A 68 40.14 -38.25 3.86
CA GLN A 68 40.79 -36.96 3.69
C GLN A 68 40.94 -36.57 2.21
N ILE A 69 41.04 -37.53 1.28
CA ILE A 69 41.01 -37.27 -0.16
C ILE A 69 39.63 -36.75 -0.56
N ASP A 70 38.55 -37.42 -0.14
CA ASP A 70 37.18 -36.99 -0.42
C ASP A 70 36.86 -35.63 0.21
N GLU A 71 37.36 -35.37 1.42
CA GLU A 71 37.21 -34.07 2.07
C GLU A 71 37.97 -32.97 1.31
N SER A 72 39.20 -33.26 0.86
CA SER A 72 39.96 -32.32 0.02
C SER A 72 39.23 -32.00 -1.29
N ILE A 73 38.64 -33.00 -1.94
CA ILE A 73 37.81 -32.80 -3.14
C ILE A 73 36.61 -31.88 -2.81
N LYS A 74 35.88 -32.16 -1.72
CA LYS A 74 34.74 -31.35 -1.29
C LYS A 74 35.14 -29.90 -0.99
N VAL A 75 36.22 -29.67 -0.26
CA VAL A 75 36.70 -28.33 0.08
C VAL A 75 37.10 -27.58 -1.19
N LEU A 76 37.87 -28.21 -2.09
CA LEU A 76 38.26 -27.60 -3.37
C LEU A 76 37.04 -27.22 -4.22
N PHE A 77 35.99 -28.06 -4.28
CA PHE A 77 34.74 -27.69 -4.96
C PHE A 77 33.99 -26.53 -4.26
N GLN A 78 33.97 -26.52 -2.92
CA GLN A 78 33.30 -25.47 -2.13
C GLN A 78 33.95 -24.09 -2.29
N THR A 79 35.24 -24.02 -2.62
CA THR A 79 35.90 -22.73 -2.94
C THR A 79 35.26 -22.03 -4.15
N GLY A 80 34.57 -22.78 -5.02
CA GLY A 80 34.01 -22.26 -6.26
C GLY A 80 35.05 -21.91 -7.33
N LEU A 81 36.34 -22.14 -7.08
CA LEU A 81 37.43 -21.87 -8.04
C LEU A 81 37.47 -22.90 -9.18
N PHE A 82 36.97 -24.11 -8.93
CA PHE A 82 37.08 -25.25 -9.85
C PHE A 82 35.71 -25.81 -10.25
N ARG A 83 35.57 -26.17 -11.53
CA ARG A 83 34.38 -26.85 -12.06
C ARG A 83 34.49 -28.37 -11.99
N ASP A 84 35.71 -28.87 -11.91
CA ASP A 84 36.03 -30.29 -11.86
C ASP A 84 37.35 -30.49 -11.11
N VAL A 85 37.40 -31.50 -10.24
CA VAL A 85 38.54 -31.83 -9.39
C VAL A 85 38.61 -33.35 -9.28
N SER A 86 39.74 -33.93 -9.72
CA SER A 86 40.07 -35.35 -9.52
C SER A 86 41.38 -35.46 -8.76
N ILE A 87 41.44 -36.37 -7.80
CA ILE A 87 42.67 -36.69 -7.06
C ILE A 87 42.94 -38.18 -7.26
N ASP A 88 43.98 -38.47 -8.05
CA ASP A 88 44.35 -39.84 -8.41
C ASP A 88 45.68 -40.20 -7.77
N ARG A 89 45.78 -41.43 -7.24
CA ARG A 89 47.04 -41.96 -6.70
C ARG A 89 47.84 -42.64 -7.79
N GLN A 90 49.07 -42.20 -8.00
CA GLN A 90 50.04 -42.85 -8.90
C GLN A 90 51.29 -43.26 -8.11
N GLY A 91 51.34 -44.53 -7.70
CA GLY A 91 52.43 -45.06 -6.87
C GLY A 91 52.47 -44.42 -5.47
N SER A 92 53.51 -43.63 -5.19
CA SER A 92 53.69 -42.84 -3.96
C SER A 92 53.38 -41.34 -4.11
N ALA A 93 52.86 -40.90 -5.27
CA ALA A 93 52.48 -39.53 -5.53
C ALA A 93 50.95 -39.37 -5.66
N LEU A 94 50.42 -38.21 -5.27
CA LEU A 94 49.07 -37.78 -5.60
C LEU A 94 49.10 -36.87 -6.82
N VAL A 95 48.23 -37.15 -7.79
CA VAL A 95 48.03 -36.31 -8.98
C VAL A 95 46.68 -35.63 -8.84
N VAL A 96 46.71 -34.33 -8.59
CA VAL A 96 45.52 -33.48 -8.46
C VAL A 96 45.27 -32.83 -9.82
N THR A 97 44.21 -33.25 -10.50
CA THR A 97 43.79 -32.65 -11.77
C THR A 97 42.63 -31.72 -11.51
N VAL A 98 42.80 -30.43 -11.79
CA VAL A 98 41.77 -29.41 -11.61
C VAL A 98 41.38 -28.77 -12.94
N SER A 99 40.13 -28.36 -13.05
CA SER A 99 39.66 -27.50 -14.12
C SER A 99 39.04 -26.25 -13.52
N GLU A 100 39.65 -25.08 -13.77
CA GLU A 100 39.18 -23.81 -13.22
C GLU A 100 37.80 -23.40 -13.78
N ASN A 101 36.97 -22.80 -12.92
CA ASN A 101 35.77 -22.10 -13.35
C ASN A 101 36.16 -20.85 -14.16
N PRO A 102 35.43 -20.53 -15.25
CA PRO A 102 35.75 -19.37 -16.06
C PRO A 102 35.42 -18.06 -15.33
N LEU A 103 36.08 -16.98 -15.73
CA LEU A 103 35.80 -15.63 -15.24
C LEU A 103 34.77 -14.93 -16.13
N ILE A 104 33.81 -14.26 -15.52
CA ILE A 104 32.75 -13.52 -16.20
C ILE A 104 33.31 -12.19 -16.65
N SER A 105 33.37 -11.95 -17.96
CA SER A 105 33.80 -10.67 -18.51
C SER A 105 32.67 -9.65 -18.48
N VAL A 106 31.48 -10.03 -18.96
CA VAL A 106 30.30 -9.18 -19.11
C VAL A 106 29.04 -9.96 -18.73
N VAL A 107 28.07 -9.26 -18.14
CA VAL A 107 26.72 -9.76 -17.83
C VAL A 107 25.71 -8.90 -18.60
N ASN A 108 24.97 -9.50 -19.52
CA ASN A 108 23.94 -8.82 -20.31
C ASN A 108 22.57 -9.47 -20.10
N PHE A 109 21.52 -8.68 -20.35
CA PHE A 109 20.14 -9.11 -20.42
C PHE A 109 19.62 -8.86 -21.83
N GLU A 110 18.85 -9.78 -22.39
CA GLU A 110 18.23 -9.62 -23.70
C GLU A 110 16.75 -10.02 -23.60
N GLY A 111 15.88 -9.28 -24.31
CA GLY A 111 14.43 -9.54 -24.33
C GLY A 111 13.66 -8.99 -23.13
N ASN A 112 14.31 -8.21 -22.27
CA ASN A 112 13.72 -7.53 -21.12
C ASN A 112 13.22 -6.11 -21.49
N SER A 113 12.05 -6.01 -22.11
CA SER A 113 11.46 -4.73 -22.50
C SER A 113 10.67 -4.03 -21.39
N GLU A 114 10.18 -4.79 -20.41
CA GLU A 114 9.35 -4.30 -19.30
C GLU A 114 10.16 -3.96 -18.04
N ILE A 115 11.32 -4.60 -17.86
CA ILE A 115 12.27 -4.29 -16.77
C ILE A 115 13.63 -3.92 -17.37
N ASP A 116 14.14 -2.74 -17.02
CA ASP A 116 15.41 -2.24 -17.51
C ASP A 116 16.63 -3.00 -16.94
N ASP A 117 17.71 -3.03 -17.73
CA ASP A 117 18.98 -3.71 -17.38
C ASP A 117 19.52 -3.26 -16.03
N GLU A 118 19.35 -1.98 -15.67
CA GLU A 118 19.84 -1.44 -14.40
C GLU A 118 19.13 -2.11 -13.22
N THR A 119 17.80 -2.26 -13.27
CA THR A 119 17.03 -2.93 -12.22
C THR A 119 17.38 -4.41 -12.14
N LEU A 120 17.48 -5.11 -13.28
CA LEU A 120 17.88 -6.52 -13.31
C LEU A 120 19.30 -6.73 -12.78
N SER A 121 20.22 -5.83 -13.12
CA SER A 121 21.58 -5.88 -12.62
C SER A 121 21.59 -5.76 -11.09
N LYS A 122 20.85 -4.83 -10.49
CA LYS A 122 20.80 -4.67 -9.03
C LYS A 122 20.29 -5.91 -8.29
N GLU A 123 19.40 -6.68 -8.93
CA GLU A 123 18.78 -7.86 -8.33
C GLU A 123 19.67 -9.12 -8.40
N VAL A 124 20.45 -9.30 -9.47
CA VAL A 124 21.33 -10.47 -9.60
C VAL A 124 22.62 -10.33 -8.78
N GLU A 125 23.14 -11.43 -8.26
CA GLU A 125 24.43 -11.47 -7.54
C GLU A 125 25.61 -11.43 -8.52
N VAL A 126 25.47 -12.06 -9.70
CA VAL A 126 26.54 -12.15 -10.70
C VAL A 126 26.92 -10.76 -11.25
N ARG A 127 28.23 -10.54 -11.37
CA ARG A 127 28.88 -9.29 -11.78
C ARG A 127 30.06 -9.60 -12.68
N GLU A 128 30.48 -8.58 -13.41
CA GLU A 128 31.74 -8.60 -14.14
C GLU A 128 32.91 -8.92 -13.21
N ARG A 129 33.90 -9.64 -13.74
CA ARG A 129 35.14 -10.07 -13.07
C ARG A 129 34.97 -11.13 -11.97
N MET A 130 33.76 -11.63 -11.76
CA MET A 130 33.52 -12.73 -10.83
C MET A 130 33.73 -14.11 -11.47
N ILE A 131 33.98 -15.11 -10.63
CA ILE A 131 34.09 -16.51 -11.05
C ILE A 131 32.69 -17.07 -11.29
N PHE A 132 32.51 -17.67 -12.47
CA PHE A 132 31.28 -18.33 -12.86
C PHE A 132 31.06 -19.62 -12.06
N THR A 133 29.88 -19.77 -11.46
CA THR A 133 29.42 -21.05 -10.93
C THR A 133 27.98 -21.29 -11.36
N LYS A 134 27.64 -22.55 -11.67
CA LYS A 134 26.27 -22.93 -12.07
C LYS A 134 25.25 -22.61 -10.97
N ALA A 135 25.66 -22.73 -9.70
CA ALA A 135 24.80 -22.45 -8.55
C ALA A 135 24.39 -20.97 -8.46
N ARG A 136 25.32 -20.03 -8.66
CA ARG A 136 25.02 -18.60 -8.67
C ARG A 136 24.08 -18.23 -9.80
N VAL A 137 24.37 -18.69 -11.02
CA VAL A 137 23.51 -18.41 -12.18
C VAL A 137 22.11 -19.00 -12.01
N ALA A 138 21.98 -20.21 -11.44
CA ALA A 138 20.67 -20.77 -11.12
C ALA A 138 19.92 -19.97 -10.04
N SER A 139 20.65 -19.41 -9.06
CA SER A 139 20.08 -18.52 -8.05
C SER A 139 19.58 -17.21 -8.67
N ASP A 140 20.41 -16.56 -9.49
CA ASP A 140 20.06 -15.32 -10.18
C ASP A 140 18.90 -15.51 -11.16
N ASN A 141 18.87 -16.65 -11.86
CA ASN A 141 17.73 -17.02 -12.71
C ASN A 141 16.41 -17.00 -11.92
N ARG A 142 16.41 -17.55 -10.69
CA ARG A 142 15.23 -17.52 -9.80
C ARG A 142 14.90 -16.12 -9.30
N ARG A 143 15.91 -15.27 -9.02
CA ARG A 143 15.68 -13.87 -8.62
C ARG A 143 15.04 -13.06 -9.74
N ILE A 144 15.55 -13.21 -10.97
CA ILE A 144 14.97 -12.57 -12.15
C ILE A 144 13.52 -13.04 -12.35
N LEU A 145 13.27 -14.36 -12.34
CA LEU A 145 11.91 -14.91 -12.45
C LEU A 145 10.98 -14.37 -11.36
N ALA A 146 11.43 -14.31 -10.10
CA ALA A 146 10.64 -13.79 -8.98
C ALA A 146 10.32 -12.29 -9.15
N LEU A 147 11.27 -11.50 -9.66
CA LEU A 147 11.06 -10.08 -9.94
C LEU A 147 9.99 -9.86 -11.01
N TYR A 148 10.04 -10.61 -12.11
CA TYR A 148 9.02 -10.57 -13.16
C TYR A 148 7.65 -11.04 -12.66
N GLN A 149 7.59 -12.11 -11.87
CA GLN A 149 6.36 -12.60 -11.25
C GLN A 149 5.73 -11.55 -10.34
N LYS A 150 6.54 -10.83 -9.55
CA LYS A 150 6.07 -9.71 -8.72
C LYS A 150 5.43 -8.58 -9.53
N GLN A 151 5.84 -8.40 -10.79
CA GLN A 151 5.23 -7.43 -11.72
C GLN A 151 4.05 -8.00 -12.53
N GLY A 152 3.65 -9.24 -12.26
CA GLY A 152 2.51 -9.89 -12.91
C GLY A 152 2.87 -10.70 -14.16
N PHE A 153 4.15 -10.97 -14.43
CA PHE A 153 4.58 -11.82 -15.54
C PHE A 153 4.87 -13.23 -15.04
N TYR A 154 3.87 -14.11 -15.07
CA TYR A 154 4.04 -15.50 -14.61
C TYR A 154 4.45 -16.47 -15.72
N ASN A 155 4.26 -16.07 -16.99
CA ASN A 155 4.71 -16.83 -18.16
C ASN A 155 6.14 -16.47 -18.59
N VAL A 156 6.85 -15.69 -17.79
CA VAL A 156 8.24 -15.33 -18.06
C VAL A 156 9.11 -16.58 -18.07
N THR A 157 10.01 -16.65 -19.04
CA THR A 157 11.07 -17.67 -19.08
C THR A 157 12.42 -16.98 -19.20
N VAL A 158 13.40 -17.46 -18.44
CA VAL A 158 14.74 -16.89 -18.43
C VAL A 158 15.73 -18.01 -18.69
N ALA A 159 16.52 -17.85 -19.76
CA ALA A 159 17.48 -18.82 -20.25
C ALA A 159 18.89 -18.22 -20.20
N PRO A 160 19.78 -18.68 -19.29
CA PRO A 160 21.16 -18.23 -19.27
C PRO A 160 21.95 -18.85 -20.42
N LYS A 161 22.54 -18.01 -21.28
CA LYS A 161 23.47 -18.41 -22.33
C LYS A 161 24.89 -17.97 -22.00
N MET A 162 25.84 -18.88 -22.21
CA MET A 162 27.26 -18.64 -21.99
C MET A 162 28.00 -18.58 -23.32
N ILE A 163 28.63 -17.45 -23.61
CA ILE A 163 29.48 -17.26 -24.78
C ILE A 163 30.93 -17.38 -24.31
N ARG A 164 31.63 -18.42 -24.76
CA ARG A 164 33.03 -18.68 -24.36
C ARG A 164 33.99 -17.72 -25.06
N LEU A 165 34.95 -17.21 -24.30
CA LEU A 165 36.01 -16.31 -24.76
C LEU A 165 37.39 -16.95 -24.53
N PRO A 166 38.45 -16.45 -25.19
CA PRO A 166 39.82 -16.82 -24.87
C PRO A 166 40.18 -16.60 -23.39
N GLU A 167 41.24 -17.26 -22.92
CA GLU A 167 41.78 -17.13 -21.55
C GLU A 167 40.80 -17.57 -20.44
N ASN A 168 40.01 -18.61 -20.70
CA ASN A 168 39.01 -19.16 -19.76
C ASN A 168 38.02 -18.09 -19.24
N ARG A 169 37.55 -17.22 -20.14
CA ARG A 169 36.54 -16.20 -19.84
C ARG A 169 35.20 -16.51 -20.51
N ILE A 170 34.12 -15.94 -19.99
CA ILE A 170 32.79 -16.04 -20.60
C ILE A 170 32.06 -14.69 -20.58
N ASN A 171 31.19 -14.46 -21.57
CA ASN A 171 30.09 -13.52 -21.43
C ASN A 171 28.84 -14.30 -21.04
N LEU A 172 28.14 -13.83 -20.01
CA LEU A 172 26.88 -14.39 -19.56
C LEU A 172 25.73 -13.51 -20.05
N VAL A 173 24.81 -14.10 -20.82
CA VAL A 173 23.62 -13.41 -21.32
C VAL A 173 22.40 -14.10 -20.72
N PHE A 174 21.55 -13.36 -20.02
CA PHE A 174 20.23 -13.85 -19.61
C PHE A 174 19.23 -13.47 -20.70
N GLU A 175 18.82 -14.44 -21.51
CA GLU A 175 17.73 -14.25 -22.47
C GLU A 175 16.40 -14.40 -21.74
N VAL A 176 15.65 -13.30 -21.67
CA VAL A 176 14.33 -13.21 -21.07
C VAL A 176 13.29 -13.23 -22.17
N ASN A 177 12.32 -14.14 -22.07
CA ASN A 177 11.07 -14.04 -22.79
C ASN A 177 9.99 -13.71 -21.77
N GLU A 178 9.59 -12.44 -21.74
CA GLU A 178 8.68 -11.87 -20.74
C GLU A 178 7.27 -12.45 -20.83
N GLY A 179 6.85 -12.84 -22.04
CA GLY A 179 5.46 -13.19 -22.32
C GLY A 179 4.50 -12.01 -22.09
N GLY A 180 3.20 -12.30 -22.05
CA GLY A 180 2.18 -11.31 -21.67
C GLY A 180 1.96 -11.26 -20.15
N LYS A 181 1.51 -10.11 -19.64
CA LYS A 181 1.03 -10.00 -18.25
C LYS A 181 -0.08 -11.02 -18.00
N THR A 182 0.04 -11.72 -16.89
CA THR A 182 -0.93 -12.71 -16.45
C THR A 182 -2.07 -12.01 -15.73
N HIS A 183 -3.28 -12.14 -16.27
CA HIS A 183 -4.45 -11.44 -15.77
C HIS A 183 -5.35 -12.36 -14.92
N VAL A 184 -6.15 -11.75 -14.05
CA VAL A 184 -7.24 -12.42 -13.34
C VAL A 184 -8.34 -12.73 -14.33
N LYS A 185 -8.55 -14.01 -14.59
CA LYS A 185 -9.57 -14.52 -15.51
C LYS A 185 -10.93 -14.58 -14.86
N GLN A 186 -10.98 -14.99 -13.60
CA GLN A 186 -12.22 -15.24 -12.88
C GLN A 186 -12.02 -14.98 -11.38
N ILE A 187 -13.07 -14.49 -10.74
CA ILE A 187 -13.13 -14.31 -9.28
C ILE A 187 -14.39 -15.01 -8.79
N ASN A 188 -14.21 -15.98 -7.90
CA ASN A 188 -15.27 -16.75 -7.27
C ASN A 188 -15.38 -16.42 -5.80
N PHE A 189 -16.60 -16.47 -5.29
CA PHE A 189 -16.91 -16.34 -3.89
C PHE A 189 -17.63 -17.61 -3.46
N GLU A 190 -17.18 -18.20 -2.36
CA GLU A 190 -17.76 -19.39 -1.78
C GLU A 190 -18.22 -19.09 -0.35
N GLY A 191 -19.39 -19.59 0.02
CA GLY A 191 -19.95 -19.43 1.37
C GLY A 191 -20.75 -18.15 1.58
N ASN A 192 -20.75 -17.21 0.63
CA ASN A 192 -21.67 -16.08 0.62
C ASN A 192 -23.11 -16.53 0.33
N LYS A 193 -24.04 -16.16 1.22
CA LYS A 193 -25.47 -16.47 1.17
C LYS A 193 -26.32 -15.21 1.24
N SER A 194 -25.86 -14.20 1.98
CA SER A 194 -26.56 -12.94 2.19
C SER A 194 -26.29 -11.93 1.08
N PHE A 195 -25.11 -12.02 0.45
CA PHE A 195 -24.71 -11.17 -0.67
C PHE A 195 -24.40 -12.00 -1.91
N SER A 196 -24.71 -11.45 -3.08
CA SER A 196 -24.35 -12.09 -4.34
C SER A 196 -22.86 -11.88 -4.66
N ASP A 197 -22.28 -12.74 -5.49
CA ASP A 197 -20.91 -12.57 -5.98
C ASP A 197 -20.71 -11.21 -6.65
N GLY A 198 -21.76 -10.65 -7.26
CA GLY A 198 -21.73 -9.31 -7.85
C GLY A 198 -21.50 -8.22 -6.81
N ASP A 199 -22.24 -8.28 -5.69
CA ASP A 199 -22.12 -7.33 -4.59
C ASP A 199 -20.69 -7.37 -4.01
N LEU A 200 -20.12 -8.56 -3.83
CA LEU A 200 -18.77 -8.73 -3.31
C LEU A 200 -17.68 -8.31 -4.32
N ARG A 201 -17.90 -8.55 -5.62
CA ARG A 201 -17.02 -8.07 -6.70
C ARG A 201 -16.94 -6.54 -6.77
N ASP A 202 -18.00 -5.84 -6.39
CA ASP A 202 -18.04 -4.39 -6.37
C ASP A 202 -17.28 -3.79 -5.17
N VAL A 203 -17.20 -4.53 -4.06
CA VAL A 203 -16.44 -4.16 -2.85
C VAL A 203 -14.93 -4.23 -3.09
N ILE A 204 -14.45 -5.27 -3.77
CA ILE A 204 -13.00 -5.49 -3.99
C ILE A 204 -12.41 -4.61 -5.09
N VAL A 205 -11.11 -4.32 -4.98
CA VAL A 205 -10.34 -3.54 -5.96
C VAL A 205 -9.92 -4.39 -7.15
N THR A 206 -9.59 -5.67 -6.94
CA THR A 206 -9.21 -6.59 -8.03
C THR A 206 -10.35 -6.82 -8.99
N LYS A 207 -10.08 -6.69 -10.30
CA LYS A 207 -11.09 -6.86 -11.36
C LYS A 207 -10.72 -7.99 -12.31
N GLN A 208 -11.72 -8.74 -12.76
CA GLN A 208 -11.55 -9.74 -13.81
C GLN A 208 -11.34 -9.07 -15.17
N LYS A 209 -10.43 -9.59 -15.99
CA LYS A 209 -10.24 -9.14 -17.37
C LYS A 209 -11.40 -9.64 -18.23
N SER A 210 -12.16 -8.71 -18.80
CA SER A 210 -13.25 -9.03 -19.74
C SER A 210 -12.93 -8.49 -21.13
N TRP A 211 -13.23 -9.26 -22.18
CA TRP A 211 -12.83 -8.98 -23.57
C TRP A 211 -13.36 -7.63 -24.13
N TRP A 212 -14.43 -7.09 -23.54
CA TRP A 212 -15.02 -5.79 -23.90
C TRP A 212 -14.63 -4.65 -22.94
N MET A 213 -13.92 -4.95 -21.84
CA MET A 213 -13.54 -3.98 -20.79
C MET A 213 -12.04 -3.65 -20.80
N PHE A 214 -11.47 -3.33 -21.97
CA PHE A 214 -10.03 -3.07 -22.12
C PHE A 214 -9.50 -1.84 -21.36
N PHE A 215 -10.40 -0.97 -20.86
CA PHE A 215 -10.06 0.23 -20.09
C PHE A 215 -9.93 -0.02 -18.57
N LEU A 216 -10.29 -1.21 -18.07
CA LEU A 216 -10.19 -1.52 -16.64
C LEU A 216 -8.72 -1.69 -16.22
N ARG A 217 -8.32 -0.91 -15.21
CA ARG A 217 -7.08 -1.10 -14.46
C ARG A 217 -7.28 -2.21 -13.41
N ASN A 218 -6.18 -2.71 -12.84
CA ASN A 218 -6.17 -3.69 -11.73
C ASN A 218 -6.65 -5.11 -12.10
N THR A 219 -6.39 -5.54 -13.33
CA THR A 219 -6.72 -6.89 -13.82
C THR A 219 -5.58 -7.90 -13.68
N THR A 220 -4.45 -7.51 -13.10
CA THR A 220 -3.31 -8.41 -12.81
C THR A 220 -3.39 -8.91 -11.37
N HIS A 221 -2.86 -10.10 -11.13
CA HIS A 221 -2.70 -10.63 -9.77
C HIS A 221 -1.59 -9.86 -9.04
N ASP A 222 -1.86 -9.58 -7.76
CA ASP A 222 -1.04 -8.79 -6.85
C ASP A 222 -1.42 -9.26 -5.44
N GLU A 223 -0.48 -9.86 -4.72
CA GLU A 223 -0.74 -10.48 -3.41
C GLU A 223 -1.12 -9.44 -2.35
N ASP A 224 -0.47 -8.28 -2.35
CA ASP A 224 -0.76 -7.19 -1.41
C ASP A 224 -2.20 -6.67 -1.65
N ARG A 225 -2.60 -6.57 -2.92
CA ARG A 225 -3.98 -6.22 -3.28
C ARG A 225 -4.98 -7.29 -2.85
N LEU A 226 -4.63 -8.57 -2.93
CA LEU A 226 -5.50 -9.66 -2.50
C LEU A 226 -5.76 -9.61 -0.99
N GLN A 227 -4.72 -9.33 -0.19
CA GLN A 227 -4.88 -9.13 1.26
C GLN A 227 -5.71 -7.89 1.58
N TYR A 228 -5.53 -6.81 0.82
CA TYR A 228 -6.37 -5.62 0.95
C TYR A 228 -7.85 -5.91 0.63
N ASP A 229 -8.11 -6.67 -0.44
CA ASP A 229 -9.45 -7.09 -0.85
C ASP A 229 -10.13 -7.97 0.21
N LYS A 230 -9.39 -8.88 0.88
CA LYS A 230 -9.90 -9.65 2.04
C LYS A 230 -10.40 -8.72 3.15
N GLU A 231 -9.61 -7.71 3.51
CA GLU A 231 -9.98 -6.77 4.57
C GLU A 231 -11.17 -5.88 4.15
N LEU A 232 -11.26 -5.49 2.88
CA LEU A 232 -12.44 -4.78 2.35
C LEU A 232 -13.72 -5.61 2.47
N LEU A 233 -13.68 -6.88 2.08
CA LEU A 233 -14.81 -7.80 2.24
C LEU A 233 -15.19 -7.94 3.71
N ARG A 234 -14.22 -8.20 4.58
CA ARG A 234 -14.45 -8.32 6.03
C ARG A 234 -15.13 -7.07 6.60
N ARG A 235 -14.63 -5.88 6.25
CA ARG A 235 -15.23 -4.60 6.68
C ARG A 235 -16.63 -4.40 6.14
N PHE A 236 -16.87 -4.77 4.88
CA PHE A 236 -18.20 -4.71 4.26
C PHE A 236 -19.22 -5.56 5.03
N TYR A 237 -18.88 -6.80 5.38
CA TYR A 237 -19.74 -7.65 6.20
C TYR A 237 -19.93 -7.11 7.62
N LEU A 238 -18.86 -6.66 8.28
CA LEU A 238 -18.92 -6.06 9.63
C LEU A 238 -19.79 -4.78 9.68
N LYS A 239 -19.80 -3.99 8.60
CA LYS A 239 -20.67 -2.81 8.45
C LYS A 239 -22.14 -3.20 8.30
N ASN A 240 -22.42 -4.37 7.71
CA ASN A 240 -23.77 -4.85 7.39
C ASN A 240 -24.37 -5.81 8.43
N GLY A 241 -23.78 -5.91 9.63
CA GLY A 241 -24.35 -6.66 10.75
C GLY A 241 -23.75 -8.04 11.01
N PHE A 242 -22.74 -8.45 10.26
CA PHE A 242 -22.14 -9.78 10.39
C PHE A 242 -20.92 -9.72 11.31
N ALA A 243 -21.15 -9.77 12.63
CA ALA A 243 -20.09 -9.62 13.64
C ALA A 243 -19.11 -10.81 13.70
N ASP A 244 -19.52 -11.98 13.19
CA ASP A 244 -18.73 -13.22 13.19
C ASP A 244 -18.11 -13.53 11.83
N VAL A 245 -18.16 -12.60 10.87
CA VAL A 245 -17.65 -12.86 9.53
C VAL A 245 -16.16 -13.23 9.55
N GLN A 246 -15.81 -14.28 8.81
CA GLN A 246 -14.43 -14.66 8.55
C GLN A 246 -14.22 -14.86 7.06
N ILE A 247 -13.15 -14.24 6.54
CA ILE A 247 -12.65 -14.54 5.20
C ILE A 247 -11.59 -15.61 5.39
N VAL A 248 -12.03 -16.87 5.40
CA VAL A 248 -11.20 -18.04 5.74
C VAL A 248 -10.05 -18.17 4.76
N ASP A 249 -10.31 -17.86 3.49
CA ASP A 249 -9.32 -18.01 2.45
C ASP A 249 -9.46 -16.97 1.34
N ALA A 250 -8.33 -16.62 0.73
CA ALA A 250 -8.33 -16.13 -0.64
C ALA A 250 -7.06 -16.62 -1.33
N GLN A 251 -7.26 -17.56 -2.25
CA GLN A 251 -6.20 -18.17 -3.04
C GLN A 251 -6.30 -17.70 -4.48
N ALA A 252 -5.14 -17.49 -5.09
CA ALA A 252 -5.02 -17.22 -6.50
C ALA A 252 -4.40 -18.45 -7.18
N ASP A 253 -5.25 -19.22 -7.84
CA ASP A 253 -4.82 -20.41 -8.57
C ASP A 253 -4.44 -20.04 -10.00
N TYR A 254 -3.23 -20.43 -10.41
CA TYR A 254 -2.80 -20.25 -11.77
C TYR A 254 -3.41 -21.32 -12.68
N SER A 255 -4.30 -20.92 -13.58
CA SER A 255 -4.81 -21.78 -14.64
C SER A 255 -3.69 -21.96 -15.67
N GLY A 256 -2.90 -23.03 -15.53
CA GLY A 256 -1.73 -23.35 -16.37
C GLY A 256 -2.03 -23.69 -17.83
N THR A 257 -3.03 -23.06 -18.46
CA THR A 257 -3.32 -23.17 -19.91
C THR A 257 -2.52 -22.15 -20.71
N GLU A 258 -2.38 -22.34 -22.03
CA GLU A 258 -1.63 -21.44 -22.95
C GLU A 258 -2.13 -19.99 -22.95
N GLU A 259 -3.37 -19.72 -22.50
CA GLU A 259 -3.92 -18.36 -22.35
C GLU A 259 -3.70 -17.73 -20.95
N GLY A 260 -3.03 -18.46 -20.03
CA GLY A 260 -2.49 -18.00 -18.74
C GLY A 260 -3.30 -16.95 -17.97
N GLY A 261 -4.04 -17.39 -16.93
CA GLY A 261 -4.74 -16.46 -16.05
C GLY A 261 -4.95 -16.99 -14.64
N PHE A 262 -5.10 -16.07 -13.68
CA PHE A 262 -5.42 -16.40 -12.29
C PHE A 262 -6.92 -16.58 -12.09
N VAL A 263 -7.30 -17.61 -11.35
CA VAL A 263 -8.62 -17.77 -10.76
C VAL A 263 -8.50 -17.45 -9.28
N ILE A 264 -9.18 -16.41 -8.84
CA ILE A 264 -9.15 -16.01 -7.42
C ILE A 264 -10.39 -16.58 -6.75
N ASN A 265 -10.22 -17.36 -5.69
CA ASN A 265 -11.31 -17.94 -4.92
C ASN A 265 -11.29 -17.33 -3.51
N PHE A 266 -12.35 -16.62 -3.14
CA PHE A 266 -12.56 -16.12 -1.77
C PHE A 266 -13.52 -17.06 -1.04
N THR A 267 -13.13 -17.58 0.12
CA THR A 267 -14.00 -18.38 0.98
C THR A 267 -14.44 -17.55 2.18
N VAL A 268 -15.76 -17.36 2.30
CA VAL A 268 -16.41 -16.51 3.29
C VAL A 268 -17.29 -17.35 4.21
N GLU A 269 -17.06 -17.24 5.51
CA GLU A 269 -17.99 -17.68 6.54
C GLU A 269 -18.71 -16.44 7.07
N GLU A 270 -19.93 -16.18 6.60
CA GLU A 270 -20.66 -14.94 6.91
C GLU A 270 -21.01 -14.80 8.40
N GLY A 271 -21.40 -15.91 9.04
CA GLY A 271 -22.06 -15.88 10.35
C GLY A 271 -23.49 -15.31 10.30
N PRO A 272 -24.21 -15.26 11.44
CA PRO A 272 -25.53 -14.63 11.51
C PRO A 272 -25.44 -13.10 11.48
N ARG A 273 -26.51 -12.46 11.02
CA ARG A 273 -26.67 -10.99 11.09
C ARG A 273 -27.23 -10.62 12.47
N TYR A 274 -26.64 -9.60 13.10
CA TYR A 274 -27.01 -9.17 14.44
C TYR A 274 -27.73 -7.81 14.47
N THR A 275 -28.71 -7.71 15.36
CA THR A 275 -29.34 -6.46 15.77
C THR A 275 -28.84 -6.04 17.16
N VAL A 276 -28.59 -4.75 17.36
CA VAL A 276 -28.16 -4.21 18.65
C VAL A 276 -29.32 -4.24 19.63
N ALA A 277 -29.24 -5.04 20.68
CA ALA A 277 -30.28 -5.17 21.71
C ALA A 277 -30.08 -4.18 22.87
N ASP A 278 -28.84 -3.91 23.25
CA ASP A 278 -28.51 -2.96 24.30
C ASP A 278 -27.21 -2.21 24.01
N VAL A 279 -27.14 -0.96 24.46
CA VAL A 279 -25.96 -0.11 24.36
C VAL A 279 -25.70 0.53 25.72
N ALA A 280 -24.59 0.16 26.33
CA ALA A 280 -24.17 0.64 27.63
C ALA A 280 -22.83 1.39 27.54
N VAL A 281 -22.69 2.44 28.34
CA VAL A 281 -21.41 3.12 28.57
C VAL A 281 -21.06 2.90 30.03
N ASN A 282 -19.98 2.18 30.29
CA ASN A 282 -19.50 1.89 31.61
C ASN A 282 -18.31 2.80 31.92
N ILE A 283 -18.50 3.70 32.87
CA ILE A 283 -17.48 4.66 33.31
C ILE A 283 -16.62 4.13 34.47
N GLY A 284 -16.91 2.93 34.98
CA GLY A 284 -16.19 2.35 36.12
C GLY A 284 -16.20 3.28 37.34
N GLU A 285 -15.02 3.50 37.92
CA GLU A 285 -14.79 4.45 39.04
C GLU A 285 -14.39 5.86 38.56
N ALA A 286 -14.43 6.12 37.25
CA ALA A 286 -14.07 7.42 36.71
C ALA A 286 -15.13 8.46 37.09
N ASN A 287 -14.69 9.62 37.55
CA ASN A 287 -15.56 10.76 37.88
C ASN A 287 -16.02 11.49 36.60
N LEU A 288 -16.70 10.75 35.71
CA LEU A 288 -17.20 11.22 34.42
C LEU A 288 -18.73 11.42 34.48
N GLU A 289 -19.21 12.42 33.73
CA GLU A 289 -20.64 12.63 33.53
C GLU A 289 -21.17 11.69 32.44
N ALA A 290 -22.10 10.80 32.82
CA ALA A 290 -22.62 9.77 31.91
C ALA A 290 -23.51 10.35 30.78
N ASP A 291 -24.23 11.45 31.02
CA ASP A 291 -25.21 11.97 30.05
C ASP A 291 -24.56 12.56 28.79
N PRO A 292 -23.50 13.40 28.86
CA PRO A 292 -22.75 13.81 27.68
C PRO A 292 -22.16 12.63 26.90
N LEU A 293 -21.61 11.64 27.61
CA LEU A 293 -21.04 10.43 27.00
C LEU A 293 -22.07 9.63 26.21
N LYS A 294 -23.28 9.43 26.76
CA LYS A 294 -24.36 8.74 26.05
C LYS A 294 -24.80 9.46 24.78
N LYS A 295 -24.78 10.80 24.76
CA LYS A 295 -25.20 11.61 23.60
C LYS A 295 -24.24 11.50 22.41
N VAL A 296 -22.98 11.18 22.64
CA VAL A 296 -21.97 11.09 21.56
C VAL A 296 -21.88 9.70 20.93
N VAL A 297 -22.51 8.68 21.54
CA VAL A 297 -22.60 7.31 21.00
C VAL A 297 -23.44 7.29 19.73
N LYS A 298 -22.94 6.59 18.70
CA LYS A 298 -23.60 6.46 17.39
C LYS A 298 -24.37 5.16 17.21
N THR A 299 -24.12 4.15 18.04
CA THR A 299 -24.86 2.89 18.03
C THR A 299 -26.18 3.04 18.78
N GLY A 300 -27.29 2.70 18.13
CA GLY A 300 -28.63 2.73 18.72
C GLY A 300 -29.18 1.34 18.99
N VAL A 301 -30.04 1.21 20.00
CA VAL A 301 -30.83 -0.01 20.23
C VAL A 301 -31.82 -0.19 19.07
N GLY A 302 -31.85 -1.39 18.49
CA GLY A 302 -32.64 -1.73 17.32
C GLY A 302 -31.91 -1.56 15.98
N ASP A 303 -30.73 -0.94 15.97
CA ASP A 303 -29.91 -0.82 14.75
C ASP A 303 -29.38 -2.19 14.30
N THR A 304 -29.18 -2.37 12.99
CA THR A 304 -28.26 -3.43 12.53
C THR A 304 -26.86 -3.10 13.02
N TYR A 305 -26.13 -4.10 13.52
CA TYR A 305 -24.75 -3.91 13.93
C TYR A 305 -23.90 -3.32 12.79
N ASP A 306 -23.13 -2.29 13.11
CA ASP A 306 -22.22 -1.64 12.18
C ASP A 306 -20.93 -1.30 12.92
N ALA A 307 -19.85 -2.03 12.60
CA ALA A 307 -18.56 -1.82 13.23
C ALA A 307 -18.04 -0.38 13.04
N SER A 308 -18.39 0.29 11.94
CA SER A 308 -17.97 1.68 11.71
C SER A 308 -18.64 2.66 12.68
N LYS A 309 -19.89 2.39 13.09
CA LYS A 309 -20.56 3.16 14.16
C LYS A 309 -19.92 2.89 15.52
N VAL A 310 -19.46 1.66 15.77
CA VAL A 310 -18.73 1.30 17.00
C VAL A 310 -17.43 2.09 17.08
N ASP A 311 -16.61 2.06 16.04
CA ASP A 311 -15.35 2.80 15.98
C ASP A 311 -15.54 4.31 16.16
N LYS A 312 -16.55 4.88 15.48
CA LYS A 312 -16.92 6.30 15.66
C LYS A 312 -17.37 6.61 17.09
N SER A 313 -18.08 5.69 17.73
CA SER A 313 -18.51 5.86 19.13
C SER A 313 -17.32 5.82 20.07
N VAL A 314 -16.38 4.88 19.88
CA VAL A 314 -15.12 4.81 20.63
C VAL A 314 -14.34 6.12 20.49
N GLU A 315 -14.17 6.62 19.26
CA GLU A 315 -13.46 7.89 19.00
C GLU A 315 -14.12 9.07 19.74
N ARG A 316 -15.45 9.19 19.64
CA ARG A 316 -16.19 10.30 20.26
C ARG A 316 -16.23 10.19 21.80
N LEU A 317 -16.39 8.99 22.35
CA LEU A 317 -16.34 8.75 23.79
C LEU A 317 -14.95 9.08 24.37
N THR A 318 -13.86 8.68 23.68
CA THR A 318 -12.50 9.02 24.11
C THR A 318 -12.28 10.53 24.15
N LEU A 319 -12.78 11.27 23.14
CA LEU A 319 -12.69 12.73 23.11
C LEU A 319 -13.51 13.38 24.22
N GLU A 320 -14.74 12.92 24.42
CA GLU A 320 -15.62 13.47 25.44
C GLU A 320 -15.09 13.20 26.86
N ALA A 321 -14.59 11.99 27.11
CA ALA A 321 -13.92 11.66 28.37
C ALA A 321 -12.67 12.54 28.59
N SER A 322 -11.89 12.78 27.54
CA SER A 322 -10.73 13.69 27.60
C SER A 322 -11.15 15.14 27.90
N ASN A 323 -12.24 15.62 27.30
CA ASN A 323 -12.79 16.96 27.54
C ASN A 323 -13.28 17.15 28.98
N GLN A 324 -13.77 16.09 29.61
CA GLN A 324 -14.14 16.07 31.03
C GLN A 324 -12.94 15.93 31.99
N GLY A 325 -11.71 15.94 31.45
CA GLY A 325 -10.47 15.90 32.22
C GLY A 325 -9.86 14.52 32.40
N PHE A 326 -10.45 13.47 31.82
CA PHE A 326 -9.90 12.12 31.84
C PHE A 326 -8.96 11.89 30.66
N VAL A 327 -7.78 12.52 30.72
CA VAL A 327 -6.88 12.68 29.57
C VAL A 327 -6.30 11.35 29.05
N PHE A 328 -6.16 10.37 29.93
CA PHE A 328 -5.72 9.00 29.60
C PHE A 328 -6.87 8.04 29.31
N ALA A 329 -8.04 8.57 28.92
CA ALA A 329 -9.21 7.74 28.60
C ALA A 329 -8.88 6.70 27.53
N LYS A 330 -9.12 5.43 27.87
CA LYS A 330 -9.12 4.31 26.92
C LYS A 330 -10.52 3.72 26.89
N VAL A 331 -11.15 3.77 25.73
CA VAL A 331 -12.49 3.22 25.50
C VAL A 331 -12.35 1.89 24.76
N GLU A 332 -12.79 0.80 25.38
CA GLU A 332 -12.80 -0.53 24.78
C GLU A 332 -14.24 -0.98 24.55
N PRO A 333 -14.64 -1.26 23.29
CA PRO A 333 -15.95 -1.82 23.02
C PRO A 333 -15.96 -3.32 23.31
N LYS A 334 -16.82 -3.75 24.23
CA LYS A 334 -17.16 -5.15 24.46
C LYS A 334 -18.46 -5.48 23.75
N VAL A 335 -18.39 -6.42 22.83
CA VAL A 335 -19.54 -6.92 22.06
C VAL A 335 -19.88 -8.30 22.59
N ASP A 336 -20.98 -8.39 23.34
CA ASP A 336 -21.53 -9.66 23.80
C ASP A 336 -22.59 -10.15 22.81
N ARG A 337 -22.41 -11.37 22.29
CA ARG A 337 -23.16 -11.88 21.14
C ARG A 337 -24.09 -12.99 21.60
N ASP A 338 -25.38 -12.83 21.33
CA ASP A 338 -26.40 -13.87 21.51
C ASP A 338 -26.76 -14.44 20.12
N THR A 339 -26.06 -15.52 19.75
CA THR A 339 -26.23 -16.22 18.47
C THR A 339 -27.62 -16.83 18.31
N GLU A 340 -28.29 -17.22 19.40
CA GLU A 340 -29.61 -17.85 19.36
C GLU A 340 -30.70 -16.81 19.03
N ARG A 341 -30.57 -15.60 19.57
CA ARG A 341 -31.51 -14.51 19.32
C ARG A 341 -31.15 -13.63 18.12
N GLY A 342 -29.94 -13.78 17.58
CA GLY A 342 -29.44 -12.90 16.52
C GLY A 342 -29.28 -11.45 17.01
N THR A 343 -28.96 -11.28 18.30
CA THR A 343 -28.81 -9.97 18.93
C THR A 343 -27.45 -9.82 19.58
N LEU A 344 -26.96 -8.59 19.71
CA LEU A 344 -25.75 -8.30 20.45
C LEU A 344 -25.90 -7.10 21.37
N ASN A 345 -25.15 -7.09 22.46
CA ASN A 345 -25.05 -6.00 23.40
C ASN A 345 -23.68 -5.35 23.26
N ILE A 346 -23.65 -4.03 23.20
CA ILE A 346 -22.42 -3.26 23.08
C ILE A 346 -22.20 -2.48 24.36
N THR A 347 -21.15 -2.83 25.11
CA THR A 347 -20.73 -2.09 26.29
C THR A 347 -19.42 -1.37 25.99
N TYR A 348 -19.42 -0.05 26.08
CA TYR A 348 -18.20 0.76 25.97
C TYR A 348 -17.61 0.94 27.37
N ASP A 349 -16.54 0.21 27.65
CA ASP A 349 -15.82 0.33 28.92
C ASP A 349 -14.78 1.45 28.82
N ILE A 350 -14.96 2.48 29.65
CA ILE A 350 -14.01 3.60 29.77
C ILE A 350 -13.09 3.31 30.95
N THR A 351 -11.80 3.20 30.67
CA THR A 351 -10.75 2.88 31.65
C THR A 351 -9.60 3.89 31.58
N GLU A 352 -8.82 3.99 32.66
CA GLU A 352 -7.60 4.80 32.66
C GLU A 352 -6.47 4.03 31.98
N GLY A 353 -5.94 4.58 30.89
CA GLY A 353 -4.73 4.09 30.23
C GLY A 353 -3.46 4.41 31.03
N PRO A 354 -2.28 4.00 30.52
CA PRO A 354 -1.01 4.37 31.13
C PRO A 354 -0.84 5.90 31.11
N ARG A 355 -0.37 6.46 32.23
CA ARG A 355 -0.11 7.90 32.38
C ARG A 355 1.19 8.28 31.69
N THR A 356 1.16 8.26 30.37
CA THR A 356 2.33 8.52 29.53
C THR A 356 2.20 9.90 28.87
N TYR A 357 3.22 10.73 28.98
CA TYR A 357 3.23 12.07 28.38
C TYR A 357 4.14 12.10 27.14
N VAL A 358 3.75 12.89 26.15
CA VAL A 358 4.59 13.16 24.98
C VAL A 358 5.67 14.16 25.39
N GLU A 359 6.91 13.71 25.48
CA GLU A 359 8.02 14.60 25.85
C GLU A 359 8.46 15.47 24.67
N ARG A 360 8.59 14.87 23.50
CA ARG A 360 9.01 15.54 22.27
C ARG A 360 8.37 14.87 21.06
N ILE A 361 8.14 15.65 20.01
CA ILE A 361 7.67 15.14 18.71
C ILE A 361 8.74 15.41 17.66
N ASP A 362 9.38 14.34 17.22
CA ASP A 362 10.45 14.36 16.22
C ASP A 362 9.86 14.02 14.84
N ILE A 363 9.92 14.94 13.90
CA ILE A 363 9.42 14.75 12.53
C ILE A 363 10.64 14.50 11.63
N VAL A 364 10.65 13.38 10.90
CA VAL A 364 11.81 12.91 10.13
C VAL A 364 11.37 12.54 8.70
N GLY A 365 12.23 12.84 7.72
CA GLY A 365 12.00 12.54 6.30
C GLY A 365 11.26 13.64 5.53
N ASN A 366 10.99 14.78 6.17
CA ASN A 366 10.36 15.95 5.56
C ASN A 366 11.40 16.91 4.95
N ASP A 367 12.14 16.45 3.94
CA ASP A 367 13.22 17.22 3.32
C ASP A 367 12.73 18.49 2.61
N ARG A 368 11.52 18.45 2.01
CA ARG A 368 10.91 19.58 1.30
C ARG A 368 9.81 20.23 2.13
N THR A 369 8.97 19.45 2.79
CA THR A 369 7.81 19.92 3.55
C THR A 369 8.26 20.51 4.87
N HIS A 370 7.83 21.73 5.16
CA HIS A 370 8.15 22.38 6.41
C HIS A 370 7.52 21.61 7.59
N ASP A 371 8.30 21.43 8.66
CA ASP A 371 7.87 20.77 9.91
C ASP A 371 6.49 21.25 10.38
N LYS A 372 6.26 22.58 10.39
CA LYS A 372 4.99 23.18 10.81
C LYS A 372 3.75 22.65 10.08
N VAL A 373 3.90 22.18 8.83
CA VAL A 373 2.80 21.64 8.01
C VAL A 373 2.39 20.27 8.52
N ILE A 374 3.35 19.46 8.96
CA ILE A 374 3.10 18.15 9.56
C ILE A 374 2.63 18.35 11.00
N ARG A 375 3.33 19.17 11.77
CA ARG A 375 3.07 19.41 13.20
C ARG A 375 1.64 19.89 13.48
N ARG A 376 1.10 20.80 12.66
CA ARG A 376 -0.28 21.29 12.83
C ARG A 376 -1.36 20.21 12.62
N GLU A 377 -1.08 19.18 11.82
CA GLU A 377 -2.02 18.07 11.60
C GLU A 377 -2.02 17.07 12.76
N LEU A 378 -1.00 17.09 13.63
CA LEU A 378 -0.93 16.17 14.75
C LEU A 378 -2.03 16.45 15.77
N GLN A 379 -2.36 17.72 16.00
CA GLN A 379 -3.26 18.16 17.10
C GLN A 379 -2.89 17.53 18.45
N LEU A 380 -1.59 17.28 18.63
CA LEU A 380 -0.96 16.73 19.81
C LEU A 380 0.32 17.54 19.99
N PHE A 381 0.53 18.07 21.19
CA PHE A 381 1.65 18.93 21.52
C PHE A 381 2.58 18.27 22.53
N GLU A 382 3.81 18.78 22.59
CA GLU A 382 4.80 18.35 23.57
C GLU A 382 4.32 18.76 24.97
N GLY A 383 4.28 17.79 25.89
CA GLY A 383 3.69 17.88 27.22
C GLY A 383 2.28 17.31 27.32
N ASP A 384 1.60 17.05 26.21
CA ASP A 384 0.26 16.45 26.24
C ASP A 384 0.31 15.00 26.72
N ALA A 385 -0.80 14.54 27.29
CA ALA A 385 -1.00 13.12 27.54
C ALA A 385 -1.03 12.36 26.21
N TYR A 386 -0.27 11.26 26.15
CA TYR A 386 -0.31 10.36 25.02
C TYR A 386 -1.68 9.69 24.93
N ASN A 387 -2.30 9.79 23.75
CA ASN A 387 -3.53 9.10 23.43
C ASN A 387 -3.43 8.48 22.04
N ARG A 388 -3.47 7.14 21.99
CA ARG A 388 -3.37 6.38 20.74
C ARG A 388 -4.44 6.77 19.72
N THR A 389 -5.67 7.06 20.16
CA THR A 389 -6.75 7.50 19.27
C THR A 389 -6.41 8.83 18.58
N LEU A 390 -5.78 9.77 19.30
CA LEU A 390 -5.33 11.03 18.69
C LEU A 390 -4.19 10.81 17.68
N VAL A 391 -3.25 9.92 17.97
CA VAL A 391 -2.16 9.54 17.04
C VAL A 391 -2.71 8.92 15.76
N GLU A 392 -3.69 8.02 15.85
CA GLU A 392 -4.34 7.44 14.67
C GLU A 392 -5.11 8.49 13.84
N ARG A 393 -5.71 9.49 14.49
CA ARG A 393 -6.32 10.63 13.79
C ARG A 393 -5.28 11.50 13.09
N ALA A 394 -4.16 11.76 13.75
CA ALA A 394 -3.03 12.48 13.16
C ALA A 394 -2.50 11.74 11.93
N ARG A 395 -2.31 10.42 12.00
CA ARG A 395 -1.93 9.59 10.85
C ARG A 395 -2.92 9.74 9.70
N ARG A 396 -4.23 9.62 9.97
CA ARG A 396 -5.27 9.79 8.94
C ARG A 396 -5.23 11.17 8.29
N ARG A 397 -5.05 12.25 9.06
CA ARG A 397 -4.93 13.62 8.51
C ARG A 397 -3.69 13.80 7.65
N LEU A 398 -2.53 13.31 8.10
CA LEU A 398 -1.28 13.37 7.34
C LEU A 398 -1.36 12.56 6.04
N THR A 399 -1.97 11.37 6.07
CA THR A 399 -2.21 10.58 4.85
C THR A 399 -3.18 11.31 3.90
N ALA A 400 -4.22 11.95 4.44
CA ALA A 400 -5.20 12.71 3.64
C ALA A 400 -4.63 13.97 2.98
N LEU A 401 -3.51 14.52 3.48
CA LEU A 401 -2.79 15.60 2.78
C LEU A 401 -2.27 15.16 1.41
N ASP A 402 -2.02 13.87 1.22
CA ASP A 402 -1.51 13.30 -0.03
C ASP A 402 -0.12 13.85 -0.42
N TYR A 403 0.68 14.25 0.57
CA TYR A 403 2.07 14.73 0.40
C TYR A 403 3.12 13.63 0.55
N PHE A 404 2.72 12.50 1.14
CA PHE A 404 3.61 11.42 1.54
C PHE A 404 3.16 10.11 0.89
N THR A 405 4.12 9.23 0.59
CA THR A 405 3.89 7.83 0.20
C THR A 405 3.59 6.99 1.44
N SER A 406 4.32 7.20 2.53
CA SER A 406 4.10 6.55 3.83
C SER A 406 4.18 7.56 4.98
N VAL A 407 3.42 7.27 6.04
CA VAL A 407 3.41 8.03 7.30
C VAL A 407 3.41 7.01 8.44
N GLU A 408 4.51 6.92 9.16
CA GLU A 408 4.68 6.01 10.29
C GLU A 408 4.84 6.80 11.59
N PHE A 409 4.32 6.25 12.67
CA PHE A 409 4.52 6.79 14.02
C PHE A 409 5.21 5.72 14.83
N LYS A 410 6.34 6.07 15.43
CA LYS A 410 7.10 5.22 16.33
C LYS A 410 7.14 5.86 17.71
N GLU A 411 7.03 5.02 18.71
CA GLU A 411 7.11 5.41 20.12
C GLU A 411 8.49 5.01 20.62
N GLU A 412 9.29 5.98 21.04
CA GLU A 412 10.59 5.76 21.65
C GLU A 412 10.53 6.12 23.14
N GLU A 413 11.34 5.44 23.95
CA GLU A 413 11.44 5.74 25.38
C GLU A 413 11.93 7.17 25.59
N GLY A 414 11.22 7.93 26.44
CA GLY A 414 11.62 9.27 26.82
C GLY A 414 12.69 9.29 27.92
N SER A 415 12.92 10.47 28.48
CA SER A 415 13.85 10.66 29.61
C SER A 415 13.37 10.04 30.92
N ALA A 416 12.09 9.67 31.02
CA ALA A 416 11.48 9.04 32.19
C ALA A 416 10.49 7.93 31.78
N PRO A 417 10.18 6.96 32.67
CA PRO A 417 9.27 5.84 32.35
C PRO A 417 7.84 6.24 31.99
N ASP A 418 7.40 7.43 32.42
CA ASP A 418 6.10 8.03 32.11
C ASP A 418 6.16 8.99 30.91
N ARG A 419 7.26 8.98 30.15
CA ARG A 419 7.48 9.85 29.00
C ARG A 419 7.88 9.06 27.77
N ILE A 420 7.39 9.52 26.62
CA ILE A 420 7.76 8.97 25.32
C ILE A 420 8.15 10.09 24.36
N THR A 421 9.03 9.76 23.43
CA THR A 421 9.26 10.57 22.23
C THR A 421 8.43 9.99 21.09
N LEU A 422 7.62 10.82 20.44
CA LEU A 422 6.82 10.41 19.29
C LEU A 422 7.59 10.77 18.02
N VAL A 423 8.08 9.76 17.32
CA VAL A 423 8.79 9.92 16.04
C VAL A 423 7.81 9.75 14.90
N VAL A 424 7.64 10.80 14.10
CA VAL A 424 6.80 10.82 12.90
C VAL A 424 7.70 10.70 11.68
N GLU A 425 7.77 9.50 11.11
CA GLU A 425 8.55 9.24 9.91
C GLU A 425 7.67 9.38 8.67
N VAL A 426 8.07 10.24 7.75
CA VAL A 426 7.37 10.45 6.48
C VAL A 426 8.27 10.20 5.29
N VAL A 427 7.72 9.63 4.23
CA VAL A 427 8.41 9.52 2.93
C VAL A 427 7.69 10.43 1.94
N GLU A 428 8.33 11.54 1.56
CA GLU A 428 7.73 12.53 0.65
C GLU A 428 7.54 11.98 -0.77
N LYS A 429 6.49 12.47 -1.44
CA LYS A 429 6.24 12.22 -2.86
C LYS A 429 5.99 13.51 -3.63
N SER A 430 5.95 13.41 -4.96
CA SER A 430 5.58 14.55 -5.80
C SER A 430 4.13 14.97 -5.54
N THR A 431 3.94 16.24 -5.19
CA THR A 431 2.64 16.86 -4.92
C THR A 431 2.05 17.62 -6.12
N GLY A 432 2.86 17.76 -7.19
CA GLY A 432 2.48 18.35 -8.46
C GLY A 432 1.67 17.37 -9.32
N GLN A 433 0.58 17.85 -9.90
CA GLN A 433 -0.35 17.08 -10.72
C GLN A 433 -0.66 17.85 -12.01
N LEU A 434 -0.59 17.13 -13.13
CA LEU A 434 -0.98 17.64 -14.44
C LEU A 434 -2.16 16.80 -14.95
N ASN A 435 -3.28 17.47 -15.17
CA ASN A 435 -4.55 16.86 -15.54
C ASN A 435 -4.90 17.29 -16.97
N PHE A 436 -5.18 16.32 -17.83
CA PHE A 436 -5.73 16.56 -19.16
C PHE A 436 -7.11 15.92 -19.22
N SER A 437 -8.09 16.64 -19.76
CA SER A 437 -9.43 16.10 -19.93
C SER A 437 -9.98 16.50 -21.29
N ILE A 438 -10.68 15.56 -21.93
CA ILE A 438 -11.45 15.79 -23.13
C ILE A 438 -12.82 15.16 -22.93
N GLY A 439 -13.87 15.88 -23.26
CA GLY A 439 -15.26 15.48 -23.05
C GLY A 439 -16.14 15.90 -24.21
N TYR A 440 -17.32 15.29 -24.29
CA TYR A 440 -18.35 15.65 -25.24
C TYR A 440 -19.63 16.04 -24.49
N SER A 441 -20.22 17.17 -24.87
CA SER A 441 -21.44 17.74 -24.32
C SER A 441 -22.44 17.97 -25.45
N SER A 442 -23.72 17.66 -25.24
CA SER A 442 -24.77 17.98 -26.21
C SER A 442 -24.93 19.49 -26.45
N ILE A 443 -24.50 20.32 -25.50
CA ILE A 443 -24.64 21.77 -25.53
C ILE A 443 -23.35 22.44 -26.04
N GLU A 444 -22.20 22.00 -25.54
CA GLU A 444 -20.89 22.62 -25.81
C GLU A 444 -20.04 21.82 -26.81
N THR A 445 -20.53 20.66 -27.29
CA THR A 445 -19.84 19.72 -28.17
C THR A 445 -18.53 19.24 -27.57
N VAL A 446 -17.37 19.50 -28.19
CA VAL A 446 -16.08 19.08 -27.64
C VAL A 446 -15.61 20.08 -26.58
N VAL A 447 -15.25 19.57 -25.41
CA VAL A 447 -14.65 20.33 -24.30
C VAL A 447 -13.29 19.73 -23.98
N GLY A 448 -12.25 20.55 -24.00
CA GLY A 448 -10.90 20.18 -23.55
C GLY A 448 -10.53 20.99 -22.32
N SER A 449 -9.74 20.41 -21.41
CA SER A 449 -9.14 21.16 -20.31
C SER A 449 -7.74 20.66 -19.95
N ILE A 450 -6.89 21.58 -19.54
CA ILE A 450 -5.57 21.34 -18.97
C ILE A 450 -5.55 21.98 -17.59
N GLY A 451 -5.27 21.18 -16.57
CA GLY A 451 -5.16 21.62 -15.19
C GLY A 451 -3.78 21.32 -14.63
N LEU A 452 -3.09 22.34 -14.13
CA LEU A 452 -1.87 22.20 -13.34
C LEU A 452 -2.21 22.47 -11.88
N GLN A 453 -1.79 21.59 -10.98
CA GLN A 453 -2.02 21.74 -9.55
C GLN A 453 -0.76 21.39 -8.77
N GLU A 454 -0.41 22.22 -7.80
CA GLU A 454 0.61 21.96 -6.78
C GLU A 454 -0.05 22.08 -5.41
N ARG A 455 -0.05 21.00 -4.62
CA ARG A 455 -0.75 20.96 -3.31
C ARG A 455 0.13 21.39 -2.14
N ASN A 456 1.45 21.42 -2.32
CA ASN A 456 2.43 21.72 -1.28
C ASN A 456 3.51 22.67 -1.83
N LEU A 457 3.09 23.84 -2.31
CA LEU A 457 3.97 24.82 -2.94
C LEU A 457 5.12 25.19 -2.00
N PHE A 458 6.35 24.96 -2.45
CA PHE A 458 7.59 25.17 -1.70
C PHE A 458 7.59 24.52 -0.30
N GLY A 459 6.86 23.42 -0.10
CA GLY A 459 6.79 22.72 1.18
C GLY A 459 5.94 23.40 2.25
N ARG A 460 5.13 24.41 1.91
CA ARG A 460 4.36 25.22 2.88
C ARG A 460 2.93 24.74 3.12
N GLY A 461 2.50 23.68 2.45
CA GLY A 461 1.10 23.23 2.41
C GLY A 461 0.17 24.18 1.64
N GLN A 462 0.73 25.13 0.90
CA GLN A 462 0.00 26.08 0.06
C GLN A 462 -0.38 25.43 -1.26
N GLN A 463 -1.58 25.71 -1.75
CA GLN A 463 -2.09 25.12 -2.98
C GLN A 463 -2.12 26.16 -4.10
N VAL A 464 -1.58 25.80 -5.27
CA VAL A 464 -1.70 26.57 -6.51
C VAL A 464 -2.41 25.70 -7.53
N LYS A 465 -3.38 26.28 -8.23
CA LYS A 465 -4.09 25.64 -9.34
C LYS A 465 -4.15 26.60 -10.51
N LEU A 466 -3.87 26.09 -11.70
CA LEU A 466 -4.09 26.77 -12.97
C LEU A 466 -4.90 25.84 -13.86
N ASN A 467 -6.12 26.21 -14.18
CA ASN A 467 -6.99 25.45 -15.06
C ASN A 467 -7.30 26.26 -16.30
N THR A 468 -7.17 25.64 -17.47
CA THR A 468 -7.59 26.20 -18.74
C THR A 468 -8.61 25.25 -19.35
N SER A 469 -9.78 25.74 -19.71
CA SER A 469 -10.80 24.97 -20.41
C SER A 469 -11.23 25.66 -21.71
N LEU A 470 -11.29 24.88 -22.78
CA LEU A 470 -11.61 25.32 -24.13
C LEU A 470 -12.72 24.43 -24.70
N SER A 471 -13.82 25.05 -25.10
CA SER A 471 -14.88 24.44 -25.89
C SER A 471 -15.23 25.37 -27.07
N PHE A 472 -16.10 24.91 -27.97
CA PHE A 472 -16.56 25.75 -29.08
C PHE A 472 -17.38 26.96 -28.62
N LYS A 473 -18.00 26.88 -27.44
CA LYS A 473 -18.84 27.97 -26.90
C LYS A 473 -18.19 28.71 -25.74
N LYS A 474 -17.24 28.12 -25.03
CA LYS A 474 -16.65 28.72 -23.83
C LYS A 474 -15.14 28.55 -23.80
N GLN A 475 -14.46 29.58 -23.36
CA GLN A 475 -13.03 29.56 -23.09
C GLN A 475 -12.84 30.13 -21.68
N SER A 476 -12.06 29.46 -20.85
CA SER A 476 -11.80 29.89 -19.48
C SER A 476 -10.38 29.59 -19.06
N ILE A 477 -9.82 30.50 -18.28
CA ILE A 477 -8.56 30.34 -17.59
C ILE A 477 -8.76 30.80 -16.14
N ASP A 478 -8.38 29.95 -15.20
CA ASP A 478 -8.60 30.14 -13.77
C ASP A 478 -7.30 29.84 -13.03
N PHE A 479 -6.77 30.84 -12.34
CA PHE A 479 -5.67 30.70 -11.40
C PHE A 479 -6.22 30.80 -9.98
N SER A 480 -5.82 29.89 -9.09
CA SER A 480 -6.23 29.89 -7.69
C SER A 480 -5.03 29.64 -6.79
N PHE A 481 -4.90 30.47 -5.75
CA PHE A 481 -3.94 30.29 -4.66
C PHE A 481 -4.69 30.11 -3.35
N THR A 482 -4.26 29.15 -2.52
CA THR A 482 -4.86 28.82 -1.23
C THR A 482 -3.81 28.62 -0.15
N GLU A 483 -3.96 29.32 0.97
CA GLU A 483 -3.31 29.03 2.25
C GLU A 483 -4.35 28.36 3.16
N PRO A 484 -4.26 27.03 3.40
CA PRO A 484 -5.25 26.31 4.21
C PRO A 484 -5.23 26.68 5.70
N TYR A 485 -4.11 27.22 6.21
CA TYR A 485 -3.98 27.65 7.61
C TYR A 485 -3.51 29.11 7.70
N PHE A 486 -4.39 30.02 7.34
CA PHE A 486 -4.11 31.45 7.35
C PHE A 486 -3.84 31.94 8.78
N MET A 487 -2.71 32.64 8.97
CA MET A 487 -2.24 33.11 10.28
C MET A 487 -2.09 31.98 11.33
N GLY A 488 -1.88 30.74 10.89
CA GLY A 488 -1.74 29.58 11.79
C GLY A 488 -3.06 29.06 12.38
N MET A 489 -4.19 29.65 12.00
CA MET A 489 -5.53 29.18 12.37
C MET A 489 -6.03 28.17 11.33
N PRO A 490 -6.95 27.25 11.67
CA PRO A 490 -7.62 26.34 10.72
C PRO A 490 -8.65 27.10 9.86
N LEU A 491 -8.17 28.14 9.17
CA LEU A 491 -8.90 29.09 8.35
C LEU A 491 -8.25 29.07 6.97
N ALA A 492 -8.96 28.59 5.96
CA ALA A 492 -8.46 28.62 4.60
C ALA A 492 -8.68 30.02 4.02
N ALA A 493 -7.61 30.66 3.54
CA ALA A 493 -7.69 31.93 2.82
C ALA A 493 -7.05 31.80 1.45
N GLY A 494 -7.53 32.55 0.47
CA GLY A 494 -7.00 32.47 -0.87
C GLY A 494 -7.51 33.57 -1.77
N PHE A 495 -7.00 33.56 -3.00
CA PHE A 495 -7.51 34.39 -4.06
C PHE A 495 -7.59 33.59 -5.35
N ASP A 496 -8.55 33.97 -6.19
CA ASP A 496 -8.76 33.41 -7.51
C ASP A 496 -8.66 34.55 -8.52
N LEU A 497 -8.05 34.28 -9.67
CA LEU A 497 -8.02 35.16 -10.83
C LEU A 497 -8.59 34.38 -12.00
N PHE A 498 -9.53 34.95 -12.73
CA PHE A 498 -10.18 34.25 -13.82
C PHE A 498 -10.41 35.14 -15.02
N GLY A 499 -10.40 34.53 -16.19
CA GLY A 499 -10.80 35.11 -17.45
C GLY A 499 -11.67 34.11 -18.19
N ASN A 500 -12.87 34.51 -18.58
CA ASN A 500 -13.77 33.67 -19.37
C ASN A 500 -14.32 34.43 -20.58
N ARG A 501 -14.62 33.67 -21.63
CA ARG A 501 -15.33 34.12 -22.82
C ARG A 501 -16.41 33.09 -23.12
N ALA A 502 -17.64 33.55 -23.29
CA ALA A 502 -18.78 32.72 -23.62
C ALA A 502 -19.48 33.24 -24.86
N ASP A 503 -19.61 32.40 -25.87
CA ASP A 503 -20.42 32.62 -27.06
C ASP A 503 -21.81 32.01 -26.85
N ASN A 504 -22.78 32.90 -26.60
CA ASN A 504 -24.19 32.56 -26.41
C ASN A 504 -25.04 33.00 -27.62
N THR A 505 -24.43 33.24 -28.79
CA THR A 505 -25.13 33.72 -29.99
C THR A 505 -26.27 32.79 -30.42
N SER A 506 -26.06 31.48 -30.30
CA SER A 506 -27.06 30.46 -30.64
C SER A 506 -28.29 30.38 -29.73
N THR A 507 -28.22 30.90 -28.50
CA THR A 507 -29.31 30.78 -27.49
C THR A 507 -29.92 32.10 -27.08
N SER A 508 -29.12 33.17 -27.05
CA SER A 508 -29.53 34.48 -26.53
C SER A 508 -28.91 35.63 -27.31
N SER A 509 -28.31 35.34 -28.47
CA SER A 509 -27.77 36.34 -29.39
C SER A 509 -26.76 37.30 -28.78
N TYR A 510 -25.84 36.85 -27.91
CA TYR A 510 -24.75 37.69 -27.39
C TYR A 510 -23.46 36.91 -27.14
N THR A 511 -22.33 37.61 -27.10
CA THR A 511 -21.04 37.12 -26.58
C THR A 511 -20.70 37.89 -25.32
N SER A 512 -20.14 37.23 -24.30
CA SER A 512 -19.65 37.89 -23.09
C SER A 512 -18.22 37.51 -22.80
N GLU A 513 -17.41 38.50 -22.45
CA GLU A 513 -16.05 38.34 -21.93
C GLU A 513 -16.03 38.86 -20.50
N GLN A 514 -15.45 38.10 -19.57
CA GLN A 514 -15.35 38.50 -18.17
C GLN A 514 -13.96 38.22 -17.64
N ILE A 515 -13.38 39.22 -16.97
CA ILE A 515 -12.09 39.10 -16.28
C ILE A 515 -12.29 39.60 -14.86
N GLY A 516 -11.82 38.85 -13.88
CA GLY A 516 -12.01 39.23 -12.49
C GLY A 516 -11.10 38.50 -11.53
N GLY A 517 -11.27 38.86 -10.27
CA GLY A 517 -10.66 38.19 -9.15
C GLY A 517 -11.63 38.01 -8.01
N ALA A 518 -11.32 37.06 -7.14
CA ALA A 518 -12.04 36.85 -5.90
C ALA A 518 -11.08 36.70 -4.74
N LEU A 519 -11.44 37.25 -3.58
CA LEU A 519 -10.85 36.92 -2.30
C LEU A 519 -11.78 35.95 -1.58
N ARG A 520 -11.21 34.93 -0.96
CA ARG A 520 -11.97 33.86 -0.31
C ARG A 520 -11.40 33.52 1.04
N VAL A 521 -12.29 33.32 2.00
CA VAL A 521 -11.99 32.86 3.36
C VAL A 521 -13.01 31.79 3.73
N GLY A 522 -12.57 30.63 4.19
CA GLY A 522 -13.44 29.52 4.55
C GLY A 522 -12.98 28.82 5.82
N PHE A 523 -13.93 28.40 6.65
CA PHE A 523 -13.67 27.63 7.86
C PHE A 523 -14.81 26.65 8.13
N ARG A 524 -14.47 25.56 8.83
CA ARG A 524 -15.45 24.58 9.30
C ARG A 524 -15.98 25.01 10.67
N LEU A 525 -17.29 24.89 10.87
CA LEU A 525 -17.93 25.09 12.17
C LEU A 525 -17.89 23.80 13.00
N ASP A 526 -18.08 22.67 12.32
CA ASP A 526 -18.06 21.32 12.89
C ASP A 526 -17.62 20.30 11.82
N GLU A 527 -17.88 19.00 12.04
CA GLU A 527 -17.53 17.92 11.12
C GLU A 527 -18.29 17.99 9.76
N TYR A 528 -19.51 18.54 9.76
CA TYR A 528 -20.44 18.54 8.63
C TYR A 528 -20.69 19.94 8.06
N SER A 529 -20.49 20.99 8.85
CA SER A 529 -20.88 22.36 8.54
C SER A 529 -19.66 23.23 8.22
N SER A 530 -19.74 24.04 7.15
CA SER A 530 -18.71 25.01 6.78
C SER A 530 -19.29 26.31 6.24
N ILE A 531 -18.56 27.41 6.44
CA ILE A 531 -18.86 28.72 5.91
C ILE A 531 -17.72 29.15 4.99
N ASN A 532 -18.05 29.66 3.81
CA ASN A 532 -17.14 30.32 2.89
C ASN A 532 -17.62 31.74 2.59
N LEU A 533 -16.77 32.72 2.87
CA LEU A 533 -16.95 34.12 2.53
C LEU A 533 -16.16 34.41 1.26
N ARG A 534 -16.80 35.09 0.31
CA ARG A 534 -16.19 35.45 -0.97
C ARG A 534 -16.44 36.92 -1.28
N TYR A 535 -15.41 37.64 -1.67
CA TYR A 535 -15.53 38.96 -2.28
C TYR A 535 -15.11 38.86 -3.75
N LEU A 536 -16.01 39.19 -4.67
CA LEU A 536 -15.81 39.15 -6.11
C LEU A 536 -15.69 40.57 -6.66
N ALA A 537 -14.67 40.79 -7.49
CA ALA A 537 -14.54 41.97 -8.34
C ALA A 537 -14.30 41.50 -9.79
N ALA A 538 -15.22 41.79 -10.70
CA ALA A 538 -15.14 41.32 -12.07
C ALA A 538 -15.66 42.34 -13.06
N TYR A 539 -14.90 42.55 -14.12
CA TYR A 539 -15.32 43.29 -15.29
C TYR A 539 -15.95 42.34 -16.30
N ARG A 540 -17.09 42.71 -16.88
CA ARG A 540 -17.77 41.96 -17.92
C ARG A 540 -18.15 42.90 -19.06
N ASP A 541 -17.82 42.47 -20.27
CA ASP A 541 -18.16 43.14 -21.51
C ASP A 541 -19.09 42.24 -22.33
N VAL A 542 -20.22 42.78 -22.77
CA VAL A 542 -21.24 42.08 -23.57
C VAL A 542 -21.35 42.71 -24.93
N LYS A 543 -21.16 41.90 -25.97
CA LYS A 543 -21.09 42.33 -27.37
C LYS A 543 -21.91 41.44 -28.30
N GLY A 544 -22.15 41.93 -29.51
CA GLY A 544 -22.75 41.15 -30.59
C GLY A 544 -24.23 40.85 -30.36
N ILE A 545 -24.95 41.79 -29.76
CA ILE A 545 -26.39 41.68 -29.49
C ILE A 545 -27.18 41.93 -30.77
N ASP A 546 -28.01 40.95 -31.16
CA ASP A 546 -29.00 41.16 -32.21
C ASP A 546 -30.30 41.72 -31.62
N VAL A 547 -30.52 43.01 -31.81
CA VAL A 547 -31.68 43.76 -31.29
C VAL A 547 -33.01 43.19 -31.80
N ALA A 548 -33.03 42.53 -32.96
CA ALA A 548 -34.26 41.97 -33.52
C ALA A 548 -34.71 40.67 -32.83
N THR A 549 -33.76 39.93 -32.23
CA THR A 549 -34.02 38.61 -31.62
C THR A 549 -33.78 38.58 -30.11
N SER A 550 -33.15 39.61 -29.55
CA SER A 550 -32.79 39.70 -28.14
C SER A 550 -33.90 40.32 -27.29
N SER A 551 -34.03 39.85 -26.05
CA SER A 551 -34.93 40.48 -25.09
C SER A 551 -34.43 41.88 -24.68
N PRO A 552 -35.33 42.80 -24.27
CA PRO A 552 -34.93 44.11 -23.76
C PRO A 552 -33.93 44.05 -22.59
N ALA A 553 -33.99 43.00 -21.77
CA ALA A 553 -33.06 42.78 -20.66
C ALA A 553 -31.63 42.47 -21.13
N VAL A 554 -31.48 41.76 -22.25
CA VAL A 554 -30.16 41.48 -22.86
C VAL A 554 -29.61 42.74 -23.51
N ILE A 555 -30.45 43.47 -24.25
CA ILE A 555 -30.07 44.75 -24.88
C ILE A 555 -29.60 45.77 -23.83
N ALA A 556 -30.27 45.82 -22.67
CA ALA A 556 -29.87 46.71 -21.57
C ALA A 556 -28.53 46.34 -20.90
N GLN A 557 -28.02 45.12 -21.14
CA GLN A 557 -26.72 44.67 -20.62
C GLN A 557 -25.58 44.87 -21.64
N GLU A 558 -25.85 45.48 -22.80
CA GLU A 558 -24.82 45.74 -23.81
C GLU A 558 -23.70 46.65 -23.27
N GLY A 559 -22.47 46.28 -23.59
CA GLY A 559 -21.27 47.03 -23.21
C GLY A 559 -20.66 46.55 -21.89
N ASP A 560 -19.97 47.48 -21.25
CA ASP A 560 -19.08 47.21 -20.13
C ASP A 560 -19.81 47.33 -18.79
N SER A 561 -19.53 46.42 -17.87
CA SER A 561 -20.06 46.43 -16.52
C SER A 561 -19.03 45.93 -15.51
N PHE A 562 -18.96 46.58 -14.36
CA PHE A 562 -18.15 46.16 -13.24
C PHE A 562 -19.04 45.60 -12.13
N LYS A 563 -18.82 44.34 -11.77
CA LYS A 563 -19.51 43.66 -10.67
C LYS A 563 -18.59 43.60 -9.46
N SER A 564 -19.05 44.18 -8.35
CA SER A 564 -18.48 44.04 -7.02
C SER A 564 -19.52 43.41 -6.10
N ALA A 565 -19.22 42.23 -5.54
CA ALA A 565 -20.17 41.46 -4.76
C ALA A 565 -19.52 40.74 -3.57
N VAL A 566 -20.27 40.62 -2.47
CA VAL A 566 -19.94 39.75 -1.33
C VAL A 566 -20.90 38.58 -1.33
N SER A 567 -20.36 37.37 -1.21
CA SER A 567 -21.12 36.15 -1.11
C SER A 567 -20.78 35.39 0.18
N VAL A 568 -21.80 34.81 0.81
CA VAL A 568 -21.69 33.89 1.95
C VAL A 568 -22.28 32.56 1.52
N VAL A 569 -21.46 31.51 1.59
CA VAL A 569 -21.84 30.15 1.26
C VAL A 569 -21.81 29.32 2.54
N TYR A 570 -22.98 28.88 3.00
CA TYR A 570 -23.09 27.90 4.06
C TYR A 570 -23.29 26.51 3.43
N THR A 571 -22.52 25.52 3.89
CA THR A 571 -22.63 24.14 3.42
C THR A 571 -22.75 23.20 4.61
N TYR A 572 -23.76 22.33 4.59
CA TYR A 572 -23.93 21.18 5.46
C TYR A 572 -23.78 19.91 4.61
N ASP A 573 -22.90 18.99 4.98
CA ASP A 573 -22.63 17.74 4.26
C ASP A 573 -22.38 16.61 5.26
N ASP A 574 -23.35 15.70 5.38
CA ASP A 574 -23.23 14.47 6.18
C ASP A 574 -23.30 13.19 5.31
N LEU A 575 -23.00 13.33 4.01
CA LEU A 575 -23.04 12.21 3.06
C LEU A 575 -22.08 11.09 3.49
N ASP A 576 -22.52 9.85 3.32
CA ASP A 576 -21.74 8.66 3.64
C ASP A 576 -20.51 8.49 2.73
N ASN A 577 -20.67 8.82 1.44
CA ASN A 577 -19.60 8.79 0.44
C ASN A 577 -19.74 9.98 -0.51
N PRO A 578 -18.72 10.84 -0.65
CA PRO A 578 -18.82 12.05 -1.47
C PRO A 578 -18.85 11.79 -2.98
N MET A 579 -18.40 10.62 -3.46
CA MET A 579 -18.35 10.28 -4.89
C MET A 579 -19.56 9.43 -5.33
N LYS A 580 -20.03 8.53 -4.46
CA LYS A 580 -21.21 7.70 -4.68
C LYS A 580 -22.09 7.70 -3.43
N PRO A 581 -22.80 8.81 -3.16
CA PRO A 581 -23.61 8.91 -1.95
C PRO A 581 -24.76 7.91 -1.99
N THR A 582 -24.95 7.17 -0.90
CA THR A 582 -26.08 6.25 -0.71
C THR A 582 -27.03 6.72 0.39
N SER A 583 -26.52 7.50 1.34
CA SER A 583 -27.30 8.07 2.43
C SER A 583 -26.76 9.45 2.87
N GLY A 584 -27.66 10.26 3.42
CA GLY A 584 -27.32 11.57 3.98
C GLY A 584 -27.90 12.74 3.19
N LEU A 585 -27.71 13.93 3.75
CA LEU A 585 -28.13 15.24 3.27
C LEU A 585 -26.91 16.10 2.96
N ARG A 586 -26.89 16.67 1.76
CA ARG A 586 -26.05 17.81 1.43
C ARG A 586 -26.92 19.01 1.14
N ALA A 587 -26.74 20.08 1.91
CA ALA A 587 -27.43 21.34 1.74
C ALA A 587 -26.42 22.49 1.57
N GLN A 588 -26.69 23.39 0.63
CA GLN A 588 -25.89 24.57 0.36
C GLN A 588 -26.80 25.78 0.26
N LEU A 589 -26.45 26.85 0.96
CA LEU A 589 -27.13 28.15 0.91
C LEU A 589 -26.11 29.19 0.47
N ASP A 590 -26.30 29.73 -0.73
CA ASP A 590 -25.46 30.75 -1.35
C ASP A 590 -26.22 32.09 -1.30
N THR A 591 -25.74 33.03 -0.49
CA THR A 591 -26.28 34.39 -0.42
C THR A 591 -25.28 35.36 -1.03
N GLU A 592 -25.68 36.14 -2.02
CA GLU A 592 -24.83 37.12 -2.68
C GLU A 592 -25.48 38.51 -2.65
N LEU A 593 -24.67 39.52 -2.35
CA LEU A 593 -25.03 40.93 -2.41
C LEU A 593 -24.06 41.65 -3.34
N ALA A 594 -24.58 42.12 -4.48
CA ALA A 594 -23.85 42.89 -5.48
C ALA A 594 -24.22 44.38 -5.41
N GLY A 595 -23.25 45.25 -5.71
CA GLY A 595 -23.44 46.71 -5.74
C GLY A 595 -22.52 47.49 -4.79
N LEU A 596 -21.48 46.83 -4.25
CA LEU A 596 -20.47 47.44 -3.37
C LEU A 596 -19.43 48.22 -4.19
N GLY A 597 -19.89 49.28 -4.88
CA GLY A 597 -19.08 50.09 -5.79
C GLY A 597 -18.98 49.56 -7.23
N GLY A 598 -19.92 48.70 -7.64
CA GLY A 598 -20.06 48.25 -9.04
C GLY A 598 -21.42 48.60 -9.63
N ASP A 599 -21.53 48.45 -10.94
CA ASP A 599 -22.71 48.80 -11.76
C ASP A 599 -23.86 47.82 -11.55
N ALA A 600 -23.55 46.56 -11.25
CA ALA A 600 -24.54 45.53 -10.99
C ALA A 600 -25.05 45.60 -9.54
N GLN A 601 -26.35 45.82 -9.35
CA GLN A 601 -27.00 45.91 -8.04
C GLN A 601 -28.10 44.85 -7.92
N PHE A 602 -27.89 43.86 -7.05
CA PHE A 602 -28.89 42.86 -6.72
C PHE A 602 -28.53 42.14 -5.43
N ALA A 603 -29.52 41.45 -4.86
CA ALA A 603 -29.31 40.42 -3.86
C ALA A 603 -29.86 39.10 -4.41
N SER A 604 -29.10 38.02 -4.30
CA SER A 604 -29.55 36.68 -4.65
C SER A 604 -29.38 35.72 -3.48
N VAL A 605 -30.32 34.79 -3.37
CA VAL A 605 -30.28 33.68 -2.43
C VAL A 605 -30.60 32.43 -3.21
N GLU A 606 -29.63 31.53 -3.29
CA GLU A 606 -29.76 30.23 -3.94
C GLU A 606 -29.63 29.15 -2.87
N ALA A 607 -30.54 28.17 -2.89
CA ALA A 607 -30.55 27.06 -1.96
C ALA A 607 -30.58 25.76 -2.75
N HIS A 608 -29.61 24.90 -2.48
CA HIS A 608 -29.51 23.56 -3.04
C HIS A 608 -29.60 22.55 -1.89
N ALA A 609 -30.39 21.49 -2.09
CA ALA A 609 -30.43 20.37 -1.18
C ALA A 609 -30.46 19.09 -2.01
N TRP A 610 -29.67 18.11 -1.59
CA TRP A 610 -29.67 16.76 -2.13
C TRP A 610 -29.81 15.81 -0.96
N TYR A 611 -30.89 15.03 -0.95
CA TYR A 611 -31.12 14.05 0.10
C TYR A 611 -31.14 12.65 -0.49
N PHE A 612 -30.28 11.78 0.04
CA PHE A 612 -30.11 10.41 -0.41
C PHE A 612 -30.72 9.47 0.63
N ILE A 613 -31.71 8.69 0.19
CA ILE A 613 -32.42 7.74 1.03
C ILE A 613 -32.21 6.34 0.43
N PRO A 614 -31.53 5.43 1.14
CA PRO A 614 -31.40 4.05 0.70
C PRO A 614 -32.73 3.31 0.90
N PHE A 615 -33.11 2.51 -0.10
CA PHE A 615 -34.24 1.57 -0.09
C PHE A 615 -33.74 0.19 -0.51
N LEU A 616 -34.46 -0.87 -0.09
CA LEU A 616 -34.16 -2.26 -0.43
C LEU A 616 -32.70 -2.66 -0.12
N ASP A 617 -32.28 -2.54 1.14
CA ASP A 617 -30.92 -2.87 1.60
C ASP A 617 -29.82 -2.14 0.79
N GLU A 618 -29.96 -0.83 0.62
CA GLU A 618 -29.00 0.05 -0.10
C GLU A 618 -28.88 -0.23 -1.61
N LYS A 619 -29.64 -1.18 -2.18
CA LYS A 619 -29.61 -1.50 -3.62
C LYS A 619 -30.24 -0.43 -4.49
N VAL A 620 -31.16 0.35 -3.92
CA VAL A 620 -31.82 1.47 -4.61
C VAL A 620 -31.66 2.71 -3.77
N VAL A 621 -31.17 3.80 -4.36
CA VAL A 621 -31.04 5.09 -3.67
C VAL A 621 -32.03 6.06 -4.30
N LEU A 622 -32.97 6.55 -3.50
CA LEU A 622 -33.80 7.67 -3.88
C LEU A 622 -32.99 8.95 -3.64
N LYS A 623 -32.73 9.68 -4.73
CA LYS A 623 -32.15 11.01 -4.69
C LYS A 623 -33.27 12.05 -4.83
N LEU A 624 -33.45 12.85 -3.80
CA LEU A 624 -34.36 14.00 -3.78
C LEU A 624 -33.61 15.30 -4.05
#